data_AF-A0AAW8GE22-F1
#
_entry.id   AF-A0AAW8GE22-F1
#
_cell.length_a   1.000
_cell.length_b   1.000
_cell.length_c   1.000
_cell.angle_alpha   90.00
_cell.angle_beta   90.00
_cell.angle_gamma   90.00
#
_symmetry.space_group_name_H-M   'P 1'
#
loop_
_entity.id
_entity.type
_entity.pdbx_description
1 polymer ?
#
loop_
_entity_poly.entity_id
_entity_poly.type
_entity_poly.pdbx_seq_one_letter_code
_entity_poly.pdbx_strand_id
1 'polypeptide(L)'
;MYADLFFDFPGASNIVDAASRAYSAIGVKDFVQRESENYIEGVYFTAESGDAQIEIAMVDDEDAGDLRFWLSLDSSLEGAPFERLVECLAKGQLLSAGAKVARVYDFGKKTMKMVGY
;
A
#
# COMPACT_ATOMS: atom_id res chain seq x y z
N MET A 1 -14.05 1.69 -5.81
CA MET A 1 -12.84 1.45 -6.65
C MET A 1 -11.74 0.91 -5.77
N TYR A 2 -10.93 0.01 -6.32
CA TYR A 2 -9.78 -0.56 -5.62
C TYR A 2 -8.48 -0.25 -6.39
N ALA A 3 -7.37 -0.15 -5.66
CA ALA A 3 -6.04 0.00 -6.23
C ALA A 3 -4.97 -0.66 -5.36
N ASP A 4 -4.01 -1.28 -6.01
CA ASP A 4 -2.89 -1.96 -5.37
C ASP A 4 -1.58 -1.21 -5.60
N LEU A 5 -0.84 -1.03 -4.52
CA LEU A 5 0.51 -0.46 -4.52
C LEU A 5 1.45 -1.47 -3.89
N PHE A 6 2.61 -1.66 -4.50
CA PHE A 6 3.73 -2.35 -3.86
C PHE A 6 4.68 -1.31 -3.32
N PHE A 7 5.21 -1.53 -2.12
CA PHE A 7 6.16 -0.61 -1.53
C PHE A 7 7.18 -1.33 -0.65
N ASP A 8 8.28 -0.63 -0.41
CA ASP A 8 9.29 -1.05 0.54
C ASP A 8 9.87 0.17 1.26
N PHE A 9 10.05 0.05 2.58
CA PHE A 9 10.79 1.03 3.36
C PHE A 9 12.20 0.50 3.64
N PRO A 10 13.26 1.20 3.21
CA PRO A 10 14.63 0.86 3.60
C PRO A 10 14.75 0.75 5.12
N GLY A 11 15.20 -0.42 5.58
CA GLY A 11 15.38 -0.71 7.01
C GLY A 11 14.11 -1.10 7.78
N ALA A 12 12.95 -1.23 7.12
CA ALA A 12 11.81 -1.91 7.73
C ALA A 12 12.10 -3.40 7.85
N SER A 13 12.02 -3.93 9.07
CA SER A 13 12.45 -5.30 9.38
C SER A 13 11.31 -6.31 9.35
N ASN A 14 10.06 -5.85 9.49
CA ASN A 14 8.85 -6.67 9.50
C ASN A 14 7.64 -5.84 9.03
N ILE A 15 6.51 -6.51 8.84
CA ILE A 15 5.26 -5.89 8.42
C ILE A 15 4.75 -4.83 9.42
N VAL A 16 4.96 -5.02 10.72
CA VAL A 16 4.52 -4.06 11.76
C VAL A 16 5.21 -2.71 11.58
N ASP A 17 6.53 -2.72 11.41
CA ASP A 17 7.34 -1.52 11.20
C ASP A 17 6.97 -0.84 9.86
N ALA A 18 6.82 -1.63 8.79
CA ALA A 18 6.41 -1.11 7.48
C ALA A 18 5.02 -0.47 7.53
N ALA A 19 4.04 -1.14 8.15
CA ALA A 19 2.68 -0.63 8.31
C ALA A 19 2.67 0.64 9.17
N SER A 20 3.38 0.65 10.31
CA SER A 20 3.48 1.82 11.17
C SER A 20 4.06 3.04 10.43
N ARG A 21 5.12 2.84 9.62
CA ARG A 21 5.72 3.93 8.82
C ARG A 21 4.80 4.40 7.71
N ALA A 22 4.16 3.47 7.00
CA ALA A 22 3.20 3.79 5.94
C ALA A 22 2.01 4.58 6.48
N TYR A 23 1.34 4.09 7.53
CA TYR A 23 0.20 4.79 8.14
C TYR A 23 0.61 6.15 8.71
N SER A 24 1.78 6.24 9.36
CA SER A 24 2.32 7.53 9.80
C SER A 24 2.56 8.50 8.65
N ALA A 25 3.06 8.03 7.50
CA ALA A 25 3.25 8.86 6.30
C ALA A 25 1.91 9.31 5.69
N ILE A 26 0.88 8.45 5.78
CA ILE A 26 -0.47 8.74 5.29
C ILE A 26 -1.25 9.65 6.24
N GLY A 27 -0.78 9.82 7.48
CA GLY A 27 -1.43 10.63 8.52
C GLY A 27 -2.50 9.86 9.31
N VAL A 28 -2.52 8.53 9.19
CA VAL A 28 -3.37 7.63 9.97
C VAL A 28 -2.71 7.38 11.33
N LYS A 29 -3.46 7.60 12.41
CA LYS A 29 -2.97 7.41 13.78
C LYS A 29 -3.38 6.07 14.38
N ASP A 30 -4.54 5.57 13.97
CA ASP A 30 -5.13 4.35 14.50
C ASP A 30 -5.23 3.33 13.36
N PHE A 31 -4.54 2.21 13.51
CA PHE A 31 -4.61 1.07 12.60
C PHE A 31 -4.74 -0.21 13.41
N VAL A 32 -5.42 -1.20 12.84
CA VAL A 32 -5.75 -2.45 13.53
C VAL A 32 -5.03 -3.60 12.84
N GLN A 33 -4.34 -4.41 13.63
CA GLN A 33 -3.84 -5.70 13.16
C GLN A 33 -5.00 -6.70 13.07
N ARG A 34 -5.04 -7.43 11.97
CA ARG A 34 -5.98 -8.52 11.72
C ARG A 34 -5.20 -9.78 11.36
N GLU A 35 -5.78 -10.92 11.71
CA GLU A 35 -5.21 -12.23 11.40
C GLU A 35 -6.07 -12.90 10.33
N SER A 36 -5.41 -13.52 9.34
CA SER A 36 -6.06 -14.26 8.26
C SER A 36 -5.05 -15.19 7.60
N GLU A 37 -5.41 -16.46 7.47
CA GLU A 37 -4.57 -17.51 6.87
C GLU A 37 -4.27 -17.27 5.38
N ASN A 38 -4.97 -16.33 4.75
CA ASN A 38 -4.78 -15.96 3.35
C ASN A 38 -3.63 -14.97 3.11
N TYR A 39 -2.93 -14.54 4.17
CA TYR A 39 -1.82 -13.59 4.10
C TYR A 39 -0.51 -14.22 4.57
N ILE A 40 0.60 -13.74 4.02
CA ILE A 40 1.94 -14.10 4.48
C ILE A 40 2.12 -13.65 5.94
N GLU A 41 2.69 -14.54 6.76
CA GLU A 41 2.73 -14.44 8.24
C GLU A 41 1.35 -14.46 8.93
N GLY A 42 0.27 -14.71 8.19
CA GLY A 42 -1.08 -14.79 8.73
C GLY A 42 -1.65 -13.46 9.22
N VAL A 43 -1.04 -12.32 8.86
CA VAL A 43 -1.38 -11.01 9.39
C VAL A 43 -1.45 -9.92 8.32
N TYR A 44 -2.36 -8.97 8.53
CA TYR A 44 -2.41 -7.73 7.79
C TYR A 44 -2.82 -6.59 8.72
N PHE A 45 -2.55 -5.36 8.31
CA PHE A 45 -2.97 -4.16 9.02
C PHE A 45 -4.01 -3.44 8.20
N THR A 46 -5.00 -2.86 8.85
CA THR A 46 -6.05 -2.09 8.18
C THR A 46 -6.31 -0.79 8.92
N ALA A 47 -6.61 0.26 8.16
CA ALA A 47 -7.03 1.53 8.72
C ALA A 47 -7.99 2.26 7.78
N GLU A 48 -8.85 3.09 8.37
CA GLU A 48 -9.75 3.96 7.63
C GLU A 48 -9.16 5.38 7.58
N SER A 49 -9.15 5.98 6.40
CA SER A 49 -8.70 7.35 6.16
C SER A 49 -9.71 8.07 5.27
N GLY A 50 -10.63 8.81 5.88
CA GLY A 50 -11.73 9.46 5.18
C GLY A 50 -12.64 8.44 4.49
N ASP A 51 -12.80 8.58 3.17
CA ASP A 51 -13.63 7.68 2.33
C ASP A 51 -12.87 6.46 1.78
N ALA A 52 -11.72 6.13 2.36
CA ALA A 52 -10.89 5.03 1.91
C ALA A 52 -10.44 4.11 3.05
N GLN A 53 -10.55 2.80 2.82
CA GLN A 53 -9.94 1.75 3.62
C GLN A 53 -8.58 1.40 3.03
N ILE A 54 -7.56 1.36 3.88
CA ILE A 54 -6.18 1.10 3.51
C ILE A 54 -5.72 -0.15 4.24
N GLU A 55 -5.32 -1.16 3.49
CA GLU A 55 -4.83 -2.43 4.04
C GLU A 55 -3.38 -2.63 3.64
N ILE A 56 -2.55 -3.11 4.57
CA ILE A 56 -1.13 -3.38 4.36
C ILE A 56 -0.84 -4.82 4.74
N ALA A 57 -0.23 -5.54 3.81
CA ALA A 57 0.17 -6.92 3.95
C ALA A 57 1.58 -7.16 3.41
N MET A 58 2.16 -8.33 3.69
CA MET A 58 3.33 -8.79 2.96
C MET A 58 2.92 -9.28 1.57
N VAL A 59 3.80 -9.07 0.59
CA VAL A 59 3.57 -9.53 -0.78
C VAL A 59 3.81 -11.04 -0.87
N ASP A 60 2.90 -11.73 -1.53
CA ASP A 60 3.04 -13.15 -1.92
C ASP A 60 3.21 -13.32 -3.46
N ASP A 61 3.34 -12.21 -4.18
CA ASP A 61 3.47 -12.20 -5.64
C ASP A 61 4.94 -12.04 -6.05
N GLU A 62 5.47 -13.03 -6.77
CA GLU A 62 6.84 -13.01 -7.30
C GLU A 62 7.09 -11.84 -8.27
N ASP A 63 6.04 -11.28 -8.88
CA ASP A 63 6.13 -10.15 -9.81
C ASP A 63 6.41 -8.81 -9.11
N ALA A 64 6.31 -8.72 -7.78
CA ALA A 64 6.61 -7.49 -7.04
C ALA A 64 8.11 -7.17 -6.94
N GLY A 65 8.97 -8.08 -7.40
CA GLY A 65 10.41 -7.91 -7.42
C GLY A 65 10.97 -7.75 -6.01
N ASP A 66 11.70 -6.66 -5.76
CA ASP A 66 12.29 -6.36 -4.44
C ASP A 66 11.32 -5.71 -3.44
N LEU A 67 10.05 -5.49 -3.81
CA LEU A 67 9.07 -4.84 -2.95
C LEU A 67 8.40 -5.87 -2.04
N ARG A 68 8.52 -5.66 -0.73
CA ARG A 68 8.12 -6.65 0.28
C ARG A 68 6.70 -6.47 0.80
N PHE A 69 6.11 -5.28 0.62
CA PHE A 69 4.82 -4.94 1.18
C PHE A 69 3.82 -4.53 0.10
N TRP A 70 2.58 -4.98 0.28
CA TRP A 70 1.43 -4.67 -0.53
C TRP A 70 0.53 -3.73 0.27
N LEU A 71 0.07 -2.66 -0.38
CA LEU A 71 -0.96 -1.77 0.10
C LEU A 71 -2.17 -1.84 -0.83
N SER A 72 -3.30 -2.28 -0.30
CA SER A 72 -4.60 -2.22 -0.95
C SER A 72 -5.34 -0.98 -0.50
N LEU A 73 -5.92 -0.26 -1.45
CA LEU A 73 -6.76 0.90 -1.22
C LEU A 73 -8.15 0.61 -1.77
N ASP A 74 -9.15 0.52 -0.90
CA ASP A 74 -10.56 0.47 -1.28
C ASP A 74 -11.23 1.81 -0.95
N SER A 75 -11.98 2.38 -1.88
CA SER A 75 -12.68 3.65 -1.66
C SER A 75 -13.97 3.73 -2.45
N SER A 76 -14.96 4.46 -1.94
CA SER A 76 -16.19 4.80 -2.67
C SER A 76 -15.95 5.80 -3.81
N LEU A 77 -14.79 6.46 -3.86
CA LEU A 77 -14.43 7.39 -4.92
C LEU A 77 -14.28 6.68 -6.27
N GLU A 78 -14.67 7.37 -7.34
CA GLU A 78 -14.61 6.84 -8.70
C GLU A 78 -13.92 7.82 -9.67
N GLY A 79 -13.32 7.28 -10.74
CA GLY A 79 -12.67 8.08 -11.78
C GLY A 79 -11.52 8.95 -11.28
N ALA A 80 -11.45 10.19 -11.79
CA ALA A 80 -10.34 11.11 -11.51
C ALA A 80 -10.09 11.40 -10.00
N PRO A 81 -11.11 11.58 -9.14
CA PRO A 81 -10.91 11.66 -7.69
C PRO A 81 -10.15 10.47 -7.10
N PHE A 82 -10.49 9.25 -7.50
CA PHE A 82 -9.82 8.04 -7.03
C PHE A 82 -8.37 7.97 -7.54
N GLU A 83 -8.16 8.25 -8.82
CA GLU A 83 -6.81 8.25 -9.41
C GLU A 83 -5.88 9.26 -8.73
N ARG A 84 -6.41 10.45 -8.38
CA ARG A 84 -5.67 11.48 -7.63
C ARG A 84 -5.35 11.05 -6.21
N LEU A 85 -6.27 10.36 -5.53
CA LEU A 85 -6.02 9.80 -4.20
C LEU A 85 -4.86 8.80 -4.24
N VAL A 86 -4.89 7.86 -5.19
CA VAL A 86 -3.82 6.88 -5.38
C VAL A 86 -2.48 7.56 -5.69
N GLU A 87 -2.46 8.55 -6.57
CA GLU A 87 -1.23 9.31 -6.87
C GLU A 87 -0.71 10.10 -5.66
N CYS A 88 -1.61 10.70 -4.87
CA CYS A 88 -1.26 11.42 -3.66
C CYS A 88 -0.63 10.50 -2.61
N LEU A 89 -1.23 9.33 -2.38
CA LEU A 89 -0.69 8.30 -1.50
C LEU A 89 0.69 7.83 -1.96
N ALA A 90 0.81 7.45 -3.23
CA ALA A 90 2.05 6.90 -3.77
C ALA A 90 3.19 7.94 -3.81
N LYS A 91 2.99 9.10 -4.45
CA LYS A 91 4.04 10.11 -4.66
C LYS A 91 4.14 11.09 -3.48
N GLY A 92 3.00 11.56 -3.00
CA GLY A 92 2.94 12.64 -2.01
C GLY A 92 3.26 12.18 -0.59
N GLN A 93 2.95 10.93 -0.25
CA GLN A 93 3.07 10.43 1.13
C GLN A 93 4.15 9.36 1.23
N LEU A 94 3.99 8.22 0.55
CA LEU A 94 4.91 7.09 0.68
C LEU A 94 6.30 7.38 0.11
N LEU A 95 6.38 7.82 -1.15
CA LEU A 95 7.66 8.16 -1.78
C LEU A 95 8.36 9.31 -1.05
N SER A 96 7.60 10.32 -0.63
CA SER A 96 8.12 11.46 0.14
C SER A 96 8.61 11.08 1.54
N ALA A 97 8.08 10.00 2.11
CA ALA A 97 8.57 9.40 3.36
C ALA A 97 9.78 8.46 3.17
N GLY A 98 10.30 8.35 1.95
CA GLY A 98 11.47 7.53 1.62
C GLY A 98 11.15 6.07 1.29
N ALA A 99 9.88 5.72 1.05
CA ALA A 99 9.53 4.42 0.51
C ALA A 99 9.94 4.30 -0.96
N LYS A 100 10.34 3.11 -1.39
CA LYS A 100 10.25 2.72 -2.79
C LYS A 100 8.82 2.31 -3.06
N VAL A 101 8.22 2.80 -4.13
CA VAL A 101 6.81 2.51 -4.46
C VAL A 101 6.70 2.12 -5.93
N ALA A 102 5.98 1.03 -6.20
CA ALA A 102 5.50 0.68 -7.53
C ALA A 102 3.97 0.67 -7.52
N ARG A 103 3.37 1.23 -8.56
CA ARG A 103 1.93 1.18 -8.75
C ARG A 103 1.58 0.00 -9.66
N VAL A 104 0.58 -0.77 -9.26
CA VAL A 104 -0.04 -1.79 -10.10
C VAL A 104 -1.21 -1.13 -10.82
N TYR A 105 -1.18 -1.14 -12.15
CA TYR A 105 -2.33 -0.75 -12.95
C TYR A 105 -3.06 -2.02 -13.41
N ASP A 106 -4.33 -2.13 -13.00
CA ASP A 106 -5.36 -3.05 -13.50
C ASP A 106 -5.12 -4.56 -13.34
N PHE A 107 -6.01 -5.20 -12.57
CA PHE A 107 -6.21 -6.66 -12.47
C PHE A 107 -6.75 -7.24 -13.79
N GLY A 108 -5.91 -7.21 -14.82
CA GLY A 108 -6.21 -7.70 -16.17
C GLY A 108 -5.12 -7.41 -17.21
N LYS A 109 -4.26 -6.41 -16.96
CA LYS A 109 -3.06 -6.15 -17.75
C LYS A 109 -1.90 -5.80 -16.82
N LYS A 110 -1.30 -6.84 -16.23
CA LYS A 110 -0.10 -6.78 -15.37
C LYS A 110 0.94 -5.83 -15.96
N THR A 111 0.94 -4.58 -15.50
CA THR A 111 1.96 -3.59 -15.86
C THR A 111 2.37 -2.89 -14.58
N MET A 112 3.44 -3.39 -13.95
CA MET A 112 4.05 -2.74 -12.81
C MET A 112 4.84 -1.52 -13.29
N LYS A 113 4.55 -0.34 -12.71
CA LYS A 113 5.30 0.88 -13.02
C LYS A 113 5.89 1.46 -11.73
N MET A 114 7.21 1.53 -11.69
CA MET A 114 7.93 2.21 -10.60
C MET A 114 7.53 3.69 -10.57
N VAL A 115 7.19 4.17 -9.37
CA VAL A 115 6.82 5.55 -9.15
C VAL A 115 8.08 6.33 -8.73
N GLY A 116 8.78 6.88 -9.72
CA GLY A 116 9.96 7.74 -9.52
C GLY A 116 11.29 6.97 -9.44
N TYR A 117 12.30 7.53 -10.10
CA TYR A 117 13.73 7.20 -10.00
C TYR A 117 14.49 8.52 -9.90
#